data_AF-A0A5C6XU89-F1
#
_entry.id   AF-A0A5C6XU89-F1
#
_cell.length_a   1.000
_cell.length_b   1.000
_cell.length_c   1.000
_cell.angle_alpha   90.00
_cell.angle_beta   90.00
_cell.angle_gamma   90.00
#
_symmetry.space_group_name_H-M   'P 1'
#
loop_
_entity.id
_entity.type
_entity.pdbx_description
1 polymer ?
#
loop_
_entity_poly.entity_id
_entity_poly.type
_entity_poly.pdbx_seq_one_letter_code
_entity_poly.pdbx_strand_id
1 'polypeptide(L)'
;MKEILLKFINNYDKEITINKDKVDYIQYENKEQIYIDLDKKDLSLFLSNLNIDFEIEETISNLEDGFLVYEFNIPNDIVIGQADYGDGIINDLFTVETSVYLTTRDYKRVYRSYLNSKKWHDKRNEMLKFSDYKCSRCSKTENLQVHHLNYNTIGDESLGDLDVVCVGCHKKIHNIN
;
A
#
# COMPACT_ATOMS: atom_id res chain seq x y z
N MET A 1 1.01 26.01 -8.04
CA MET A 1 0.13 25.18 -7.20
C MET A 1 0.86 24.02 -6.54
N LYS A 2 1.62 23.18 -7.26
CA LYS A 2 2.42 22.05 -6.71
C LYS A 2 3.02 22.29 -5.31
N GLU A 3 3.78 23.37 -5.12
CA GLU A 3 4.43 23.69 -3.82
C GLU A 3 3.43 24.01 -2.69
N ILE A 4 2.27 24.58 -3.02
CA ILE A 4 1.21 24.88 -2.06
C ILE A 4 0.55 23.57 -1.61
N LEU A 5 0.19 22.70 -2.55
CA LEU A 5 -0.34 21.36 -2.26
C LEU A 5 0.62 20.54 -1.41
N LEU A 6 1.92 20.54 -1.73
CA LEU A 6 2.90 19.82 -0.93
C LEU A 6 2.95 20.34 0.51
N LYS A 7 2.94 21.66 0.73
CA LYS A 7 2.90 22.24 2.07
C LYS A 7 1.60 21.89 2.80
N PHE A 8 0.47 21.96 2.11
CA PHE A 8 -0.84 21.60 2.67
C PHE A 8 -0.85 20.15 3.16
N ILE A 9 -0.45 19.21 2.30
CA ILE A 9 -0.39 17.79 2.62
C ILE A 9 0.60 17.54 3.77
N ASN A 10 1.78 18.16 3.76
CA ASN A 10 2.80 18.01 4.80
C ASN A 10 2.37 18.57 6.17
N ASN A 11 1.28 19.34 6.27
CA ASN A 11 0.77 19.82 7.56
C ASN A 11 0.08 18.72 8.38
N TYR A 12 -0.37 17.64 7.74
CA TYR A 12 -1.00 16.51 8.41
C TYR A 12 0.00 15.62 9.16
N ASP A 13 1.28 15.65 8.79
CA ASP A 13 2.37 15.06 9.58
C ASP A 13 3.70 15.74 9.24
N LYS A 14 4.24 16.51 10.20
CA LYS A 14 5.52 17.22 10.03
C LYS A 14 6.73 16.29 10.07
N GLU A 15 6.57 15.05 10.54
CA GLU A 15 7.63 14.03 10.50
C GLU A 15 7.69 13.30 9.16
N ILE A 16 6.76 13.57 8.24
CA ILE A 16 6.90 13.14 6.86
C ILE A 16 7.71 14.20 6.12
N THR A 17 8.82 13.73 5.55
CA THR A 17 9.63 14.50 4.63
C THR A 17 9.30 14.07 3.22
N ILE A 18 8.68 14.96 2.44
CA ILE A 18 8.40 14.71 1.02
C ILE A 18 9.59 15.15 0.18
N ASN A 19 10.21 14.20 -0.53
CA ASN A 19 11.26 14.52 -1.50
C ASN A 19 10.61 15.06 -2.78
N LYS A 20 10.96 16.28 -3.18
CA LYS A 20 10.39 16.96 -4.37
C LYS A 20 10.70 16.25 -5.68
N ASP A 21 11.79 15.50 -5.75
CA ASP A 21 12.17 14.71 -6.93
C ASP A 21 11.27 13.46 -7.09
N LYS A 22 10.52 13.13 -6.04
CA LYS A 22 9.56 12.02 -5.96
C LYS A 22 8.10 12.49 -6.02
N VAL A 23 7.89 13.65 -6.64
CA VAL A 23 6.56 14.25 -6.78
C VAL A 23 6.28 14.53 -8.25
N ASP A 24 5.29 13.83 -8.80
CA ASP A 24 4.70 14.16 -10.10
C ASP A 24 3.44 14.99 -9.89
N TYR A 25 3.22 15.93 -10.80
CA TYR A 25 2.11 16.87 -10.73
C TYR A 25 1.55 17.09 -12.13
N ILE A 26 0.25 16.90 -12.28
CA ILE A 26 -0.47 17.03 -13.53
C ILE A 26 -1.61 18.01 -13.31
N GLN A 27 -1.78 18.93 -14.26
CA GLN A 27 -2.91 19.84 -14.30
C GLN A 27 -3.76 19.50 -15.51
N TYR A 28 -5.06 19.32 -15.30
CA TYR A 28 -6.01 19.04 -16.37
C TYR A 28 -7.30 19.85 -16.15
N GLU A 29 -7.58 20.77 -17.09
CA GLU A 29 -8.71 21.70 -16.99
C GLU A 29 -8.72 22.46 -15.64
N ASN A 30 -9.76 22.27 -14.82
CA ASN A 30 -9.94 22.88 -13.50
C ASN A 30 -9.60 21.94 -12.34
N LYS A 31 -8.89 20.83 -12.62
CA LYS A 31 -8.50 19.83 -11.64
C LYS A 31 -7.00 19.63 -11.62
N GLU A 32 -6.52 19.20 -10.47
CA GLU A 32 -5.11 18.88 -10.25
C GLU A 32 -4.97 17.42 -9.81
N GLN A 33 -3.85 16.82 -10.17
CA GLN A 33 -3.44 15.52 -9.67
C GLN A 33 -2.01 15.62 -9.17
N ILE A 34 -1.78 15.10 -7.96
CA ILE A 34 -0.45 15.05 -7.38
C ILE A 34 -0.14 13.63 -6.92
N TYR A 35 1.01 13.13 -7.35
CA TYR A 35 1.53 11.81 -7.00
C TYR A 35 2.76 12.03 -6.12
N ILE A 36 2.80 11.37 -4.96
CA ILE A 36 3.87 11.54 -3.97
C ILE A 36 4.37 10.17 -3.56
N ASP A 37 5.62 9.84 -3.93
CA ASP A 37 6.30 8.63 -3.45
C ASP A 37 6.95 8.90 -2.08
N LEU A 38 6.39 8.24 -1.06
CA LEU A 38 6.79 8.36 0.33
C LEU A 38 7.80 7.26 0.67
N ASP A 39 9.03 7.67 0.95
CA ASP A 39 10.12 6.79 1.43
C ASP A 39 9.95 6.33 2.90
N LYS A 40 8.74 6.40 3.47
CA LYS A 40 8.44 6.02 4.85
C LYS A 40 7.54 4.78 4.86
N LYS A 41 7.99 3.75 5.59
CA LYS A 41 7.25 2.47 5.72
C LYS A 41 6.05 2.57 6.66
N ASP A 42 6.16 3.37 7.71
CA ASP A 42 5.06 3.62 8.64
C ASP A 42 4.42 4.97 8.34
N LEU A 43 3.21 4.92 7.80
CA LEU A 43 2.37 6.07 7.49
C LEU A 43 1.15 6.14 8.41
N SER A 44 1.09 5.32 9.46
CA SER A 44 -0.15 5.13 10.24
C SER A 44 -0.67 6.44 10.84
N LEU A 45 0.22 7.24 11.44
CA LEU A 45 -0.15 8.54 12.01
C LEU A 45 -0.62 9.51 10.93
N PHE A 46 0.15 9.65 9.86
CA PHE A 46 -0.17 10.55 8.76
C PHE A 46 -1.51 10.22 8.09
N LEU A 47 -1.73 8.95 7.75
CA LEU A 47 -2.99 8.48 7.17
C LEU A 47 -4.14 8.63 8.17
N SER A 48 -3.90 8.45 9.47
CA SER A 48 -4.94 8.69 10.48
C SER A 48 -5.34 10.16 10.57
N ASN A 49 -4.39 11.09 10.43
CA ASN A 49 -4.66 12.52 10.43
C ASN A 49 -5.38 12.94 9.15
N LEU A 50 -4.96 12.43 7.99
CA LEU A 50 -5.66 12.68 6.72
C LEU A 50 -7.09 12.13 6.72
N ASN A 51 -7.31 10.95 7.31
CA ASN A 51 -8.64 10.33 7.42
C ASN A 51 -9.64 11.11 8.28
N ILE A 52 -9.19 12.13 9.02
CA ILE A 52 -10.09 13.04 9.75
C ILE A 52 -10.87 13.90 8.76
N ASP A 53 -10.20 14.35 7.70
CA ASP A 53 -10.73 15.34 6.75
C ASP A 53 -11.09 14.73 5.38
N PHE A 54 -10.50 13.57 5.03
CA PHE A 54 -10.66 12.95 3.73
C PHE A 54 -10.98 11.45 3.84
N GLU A 55 -11.86 10.96 2.97
CA GLU A 55 -11.99 9.51 2.77
C GLU A 55 -10.82 9.00 1.93
N ILE A 56 -10.02 8.09 2.50
CA ILE A 56 -8.85 7.52 1.85
C ILE A 56 -9.15 6.11 1.36
N GLU A 57 -8.99 5.89 0.06
CA GLU A 57 -9.03 4.57 -0.55
C GLU A 57 -7.62 3.98 -0.63
N GLU A 58 -7.44 2.75 -0.14
CA GLU A 58 -6.17 2.02 -0.22
C GLU A 58 -6.22 0.93 -1.28
N THR A 59 -5.26 0.95 -2.20
CA THR A 59 -5.12 -0.06 -3.25
C THR A 59 -3.70 -0.61 -3.31
N ILE A 60 -3.58 -1.91 -3.55
CA ILE A 60 -2.30 -2.55 -3.89
C ILE A 60 -2.10 -2.43 -5.39
N SER A 61 -1.11 -1.66 -5.82
CA SER A 61 -0.83 -1.46 -7.25
C SER A 61 0.10 -2.52 -7.84
N ASN A 62 1.06 -3.03 -7.05
CA ASN A 62 2.01 -4.05 -7.50
C ASN A 62 2.45 -4.97 -6.34
N LEU A 63 2.20 -6.28 -6.47
CA LEU A 63 2.58 -7.28 -5.46
C LEU A 63 4.09 -7.56 -5.43
N GLU A 64 4.75 -7.57 -6.59
CA GLU A 64 6.18 -7.89 -6.72
C GLU A 64 7.04 -6.80 -6.08
N ASP A 65 6.72 -5.54 -6.39
CA ASP A 65 7.43 -4.38 -5.88
C ASP A 65 6.95 -3.92 -4.49
N GLY A 66 5.84 -4.47 -4.01
CA GLY A 66 5.26 -4.16 -2.71
C GLY A 66 4.69 -2.73 -2.61
N PHE A 67 4.16 -2.20 -3.72
CA PHE A 67 3.59 -0.85 -3.74
C PHE A 67 2.15 -0.81 -3.24
N LEU A 68 1.92 0.13 -2.31
CA LEU A 68 0.60 0.58 -1.88
C LEU A 68 0.35 1.97 -2.43
N VAL A 69 -0.91 2.22 -2.78
CA VAL A 69 -1.41 3.52 -3.20
C VAL A 69 -2.54 3.90 -2.25
N TYR A 70 -2.47 5.11 -1.70
CA TYR A 70 -3.55 5.74 -0.97
C TYR A 70 -4.07 6.91 -1.80
N GLU A 71 -5.35 6.89 -2.13
CA GLU A 71 -6.03 7.90 -2.93
C GLU A 71 -7.04 8.67 -2.08
N PHE A 72 -7.07 9.99 -2.23
CA PHE A 72 -8.13 10.83 -1.69
C PHE A 72 -8.33 12.07 -2.55
N ASN A 73 -9.49 12.73 -2.38
CA ASN A 73 -9.83 13.96 -3.09
C ASN A 73 -9.86 15.15 -2.12
N ILE A 74 -9.20 16.23 -2.51
CA ILE A 74 -9.35 17.54 -1.89
C ILE A 74 -10.39 18.30 -2.73
N PRO A 75 -11.61 18.53 -2.22
CA PRO A 75 -12.61 19.30 -2.94
C PRO A 75 -12.22 20.78 -3.09
N ASN A 76 -12.83 21.45 -4.07
CA ASN A 76 -12.51 22.84 -4.42
C ASN A 76 -13.01 23.90 -3.42
N ASP A 77 -13.65 23.49 -2.32
CA ASP A 77 -14.08 24.37 -1.22
C ASP A 77 -13.07 24.39 -0.06
N ILE A 78 -12.03 23.55 -0.12
CA ILE A 78 -10.94 23.56 0.86
C ILE A 78 -9.84 24.52 0.42
N VAL A 79 -9.51 25.45 1.33
CA VAL A 79 -8.38 26.35 1.18
C VAL A 79 -7.09 25.59 1.45
N ILE A 80 -6.29 25.39 0.40
CA ILE A 80 -5.00 24.69 0.47
C ILE A 80 -3.81 25.63 0.73
N GLY A 81 -4.02 26.94 0.59
CA GLY A 81 -2.99 27.92 0.90
C GLY A 81 -3.47 29.34 0.78
N GLN A 82 -2.61 30.25 1.21
CA GLN A 82 -2.84 31.68 1.19
C GLN A 82 -1.56 32.40 0.76
N ALA A 83 -1.69 33.43 -0.07
CA ALA A 83 -0.61 34.39 -0.30
C ALA A 83 -0.70 35.55 0.70
N ASP A 84 0.36 35.75 1.49
CA ASP A 84 0.56 36.94 2.30
C ASP A 84 1.61 37.82 1.59
N TYR A 85 1.18 38.98 1.11
CA TYR A 85 2.04 39.93 0.42
C TYR A 85 2.68 40.97 1.37
N GLY A 86 2.53 40.77 2.69
CA GLY A 86 3.12 41.61 3.72
C GLY A 86 2.41 42.94 3.96
N ASP A 87 1.22 43.11 3.39
CA ASP A 87 0.35 44.29 3.55
C ASP A 87 -0.74 44.08 4.62
N GLY A 88 -0.79 42.90 5.26
CA GLY A 88 -1.77 42.54 6.27
C GLY A 88 -3.15 42.20 5.70
N ILE A 89 -3.28 42.06 4.37
CA ILE A 89 -4.52 41.68 3.70
C ILE A 89 -4.34 40.27 3.11
N ILE A 90 -5.32 39.41 3.37
CA ILE A 90 -5.42 38.09 2.72
C ILE A 90 -5.83 38.33 1.27
N ASN A 91 -4.86 38.35 0.35
CA ASN A 91 -5.10 38.77 -1.01
C ASN A 91 -5.51 37.62 -1.94
N ASP A 92 -4.97 36.40 -1.75
CA ASP A 92 -5.33 35.23 -2.55
C ASP A 92 -5.51 33.99 -1.67
N LEU A 93 -6.71 33.40 -1.71
CA LEU A 93 -7.00 32.06 -1.21
C LEU A 93 -6.85 31.07 -2.36
N PHE A 94 -6.08 30.01 -2.15
CA PHE A 94 -5.90 28.96 -3.15
C PHE A 94 -6.84 27.80 -2.84
N THR A 95 -7.73 27.50 -3.78
CA THR A 95 -8.66 26.38 -3.74
C THR A 95 -8.67 25.70 -5.11
N VAL A 96 -8.52 24.38 -5.16
CA VAL A 96 -8.57 23.62 -6.42
C VAL A 96 -8.92 22.17 -6.12
N GLU A 97 -9.85 21.61 -6.92
CA GLU A 97 -10.18 20.19 -6.80
C GLU A 97 -8.94 19.36 -7.16
N THR A 98 -8.47 18.54 -6.22
CA THR A 98 -7.21 17.79 -6.36
C THR A 98 -7.39 16.33 -6.03
N SER A 99 -7.03 15.42 -6.93
CA SER A 99 -6.79 14.02 -6.58
C SER A 99 -5.36 13.84 -6.09
N VAL A 100 -5.21 13.24 -4.91
CA VAL A 100 -3.91 12.98 -4.30
C VAL A 100 -3.66 11.48 -4.29
N TYR A 101 -2.49 11.09 -4.80
CA TYR A 101 -2.02 9.71 -4.82
C TYR A 101 -0.73 9.61 -3.99
N LEU A 102 -0.80 8.96 -2.84
CA LEU A 102 0.37 8.69 -2.01
C LEU A 102 0.83 7.26 -2.29
N THR A 103 2.09 7.07 -2.65
CA THR A 103 2.65 5.72 -2.85
C THR A 103 3.70 5.41 -1.78
N THR A 104 3.77 4.15 -1.38
CA THR A 104 4.83 3.67 -0.47
C THR A 104 5.13 2.21 -0.75
N ARG A 105 6.33 1.77 -0.35
CA ARG A 105 6.74 0.36 -0.39
C ARG A 105 6.55 -0.28 0.99
N ASP A 106 5.52 -1.10 1.14
CA ASP A 106 5.31 -1.96 2.30
C ASP A 106 5.02 -3.40 1.87
N TYR A 107 6.10 -4.09 1.51
CA TYR A 107 6.07 -5.50 1.12
C TYR A 107 5.38 -6.41 2.14
N LYS A 108 5.53 -6.14 3.45
CA LYS A 108 4.92 -6.98 4.49
C LYS A 108 3.40 -6.85 4.47
N ARG A 109 2.88 -5.63 4.36
CA ARG A 109 1.45 -5.37 4.31
C ARG A 109 0.84 -5.89 3.00
N VAL A 110 1.49 -5.63 1.87
CA VAL A 110 1.09 -6.14 0.55
C VAL A 110 1.03 -7.67 0.56
N TYR A 111 2.08 -8.34 1.04
CA TYR A 111 2.13 -9.79 1.12
C TYR A 111 1.02 -10.37 2.01
N ARG A 112 0.77 -9.76 3.19
CA ARG A 112 -0.33 -10.19 4.07
C ARG A 112 -1.69 -10.05 3.40
N SER A 113 -1.92 -8.95 2.70
CA SER A 113 -3.17 -8.73 1.95
C SER A 113 -3.33 -9.78 0.85
N TYR A 114 -2.26 -10.09 0.11
CA TYR A 114 -2.24 -11.18 -0.86
C TYR A 114 -2.62 -12.53 -0.23
N LEU A 115 -2.02 -12.89 0.91
CA LEU A 115 -2.36 -14.12 1.63
C LEU A 115 -3.81 -14.17 2.16
N ASN A 116 -4.49 -13.03 2.26
CA ASN A 116 -5.91 -12.95 2.63
C ASN A 116 -6.84 -12.87 1.39
N SER A 117 -6.29 -12.82 0.19
CA SER A 117 -7.05 -12.66 -1.04
C SER A 117 -7.76 -13.95 -1.47
N LYS A 118 -8.83 -13.81 -2.26
CA LYS A 118 -9.48 -14.93 -2.93
C LYS A 118 -8.51 -15.69 -3.84
N LYS A 119 -7.59 -14.98 -4.53
CA LYS A 119 -6.59 -15.58 -5.43
C LYS A 119 -5.72 -16.59 -4.66
N TRP A 120 -5.16 -16.17 -3.53
CA TRP A 120 -4.38 -17.08 -2.68
C TRP A 120 -5.21 -18.21 -2.09
N HIS A 121 -6.45 -17.93 -1.64
CA HIS A 121 -7.34 -18.98 -1.13
C HIS A 121 -7.60 -20.07 -2.18
N ASP A 122 -7.85 -19.68 -3.43
CA ASP A 122 -8.08 -20.62 -4.52
C ASP A 122 -6.81 -21.41 -4.86
N LYS A 123 -5.65 -20.75 -4.97
CA LYS A 123 -4.34 -21.39 -5.16
C LYS A 123 -4.00 -22.37 -4.03
N ARG A 124 -4.27 -21.99 -2.79
CA ARG A 124 -4.08 -22.83 -1.61
C ARG A 124 -4.91 -24.10 -1.71
N ASN A 125 -6.18 -23.99 -2.09
CA ASN A 125 -7.07 -25.15 -2.24
C ASN A 125 -6.69 -26.05 -3.41
N GLU A 126 -6.24 -25.47 -4.53
CA GLU A 126 -5.66 -26.20 -5.66
C GLU A 126 -4.46 -27.04 -5.19
N MET A 127 -3.54 -26.44 -4.45
CA MET A 127 -2.33 -27.11 -3.98
C MET A 127 -2.63 -28.21 -2.94
N LEU A 128 -3.60 -28.00 -2.04
CA LEU A 128 -4.08 -29.04 -1.12
C LEU A 128 -4.64 -30.25 -1.87
N LYS A 129 -5.46 -30.03 -2.91
CA LYS A 129 -5.98 -31.11 -3.75
C LYS A 129 -4.86 -31.84 -4.48
N PHE A 130 -3.91 -31.10 -5.07
CA PHE A 130 -2.76 -31.69 -5.75
C PHE A 130 -1.93 -32.60 -4.83
N SER A 131 -1.79 -32.23 -3.56
CA SER A 131 -1.08 -33.02 -2.55
C SER A 131 -1.86 -34.22 -1.99
N ASP A 132 -3.07 -34.50 -2.49
CA ASP A 132 -4.00 -35.48 -1.90
C ASP A 132 -4.27 -35.22 -0.40
N TYR A 133 -4.30 -33.93 -0.03
CA TYR A 133 -4.46 -33.46 1.35
C TYR A 133 -3.48 -34.14 2.32
N LYS A 134 -2.21 -34.29 1.92
CA LYS A 134 -1.16 -34.92 2.72
C LYS A 134 0.09 -34.04 2.78
N CYS A 135 0.68 -34.00 3.97
CA CYS A 135 2.00 -33.41 4.17
C CYS A 135 3.04 -34.16 3.32
N SER A 136 3.77 -33.44 2.48
CA SER A 136 4.80 -34.00 1.60
C SER A 136 6.02 -34.58 2.34
N ARG A 137 6.15 -34.30 3.64
CA ARG A 137 7.28 -34.72 4.49
C ARG A 137 6.97 -35.89 5.42
N CYS A 138 5.73 -35.99 5.91
CA CYS A 138 5.35 -37.00 6.91
C CYS A 138 3.96 -37.61 6.68
N SER A 139 3.30 -37.27 5.58
CA SER A 139 2.00 -37.81 5.18
C SER A 139 0.82 -37.56 6.13
N LYS A 140 1.00 -36.74 7.18
CA LYS A 140 -0.11 -36.25 8.01
C LYS A 140 -1.15 -35.52 7.16
N THR A 141 -2.41 -35.68 7.49
CA THR A 141 -3.56 -35.06 6.79
C THR A 141 -4.16 -33.89 7.56
N GLU A 142 -3.73 -33.66 8.80
CA GLU A 142 -4.24 -32.62 9.68
C GLU A 142 -3.32 -31.40 9.72
N ASN A 143 -3.91 -30.22 10.01
CA ASN A 143 -3.20 -28.96 10.21
C ASN A 143 -2.23 -28.64 9.06
N LEU A 144 -2.72 -28.76 7.83
CA LEU A 144 -1.94 -28.52 6.62
C LEU A 144 -1.84 -27.04 6.28
N GLN A 145 -0.64 -26.64 5.88
CA GLN A 145 -0.27 -25.31 5.42
C GLN A 145 0.39 -25.44 4.03
N VAL A 146 0.24 -24.40 3.23
CA VAL A 146 0.97 -24.26 1.96
C VAL A 146 2.17 -23.37 2.21
N HIS A 147 3.35 -23.92 1.98
CA HIS A 147 4.64 -23.29 2.15
C HIS A 147 5.16 -22.82 0.81
N HIS A 148 5.69 -21.59 0.76
CA HIS A 148 6.37 -21.06 -0.42
C HIS A 148 7.81 -21.55 -0.44
N LEU A 149 8.23 -22.24 -1.50
CA LEU A 149 9.61 -22.70 -1.68
C LEU A 149 10.54 -21.55 -2.06
N ASN A 150 10.01 -20.56 -2.77
CA ASN A 150 10.65 -19.30 -3.08
C ASN A 150 9.60 -18.18 -3.15
N TYR A 151 10.06 -16.93 -3.17
CA TYR A 151 9.21 -15.74 -3.15
C TYR A 151 9.32 -14.93 -4.46
N ASN A 152 9.88 -15.51 -5.52
CA ASN A 152 10.15 -14.80 -6.78
C ASN A 152 8.91 -14.65 -7.66
N THR A 153 7.93 -15.55 -7.52
CA THR A 153 6.71 -15.60 -8.32
C THR A 153 5.47 -15.27 -7.47
N ILE A 154 5.62 -14.47 -6.40
CA ILE A 154 4.49 -14.13 -5.53
C ILE A 154 3.36 -13.52 -6.34
N GLY A 155 2.15 -14.03 -6.12
CA GLY A 155 0.96 -13.65 -6.85
C GLY A 155 0.73 -14.52 -8.07
N ASP A 156 1.76 -15.04 -8.74
CA ASP A 156 1.64 -15.85 -9.96
C ASP A 156 2.31 -17.23 -9.78
N GLU A 157 2.21 -17.80 -8.58
CA GLU A 157 2.87 -19.04 -8.21
C GLU A 157 2.32 -20.23 -9.01
N SER A 158 3.25 -21.04 -9.51
CA SER A 158 2.96 -22.37 -10.01
C SER A 158 2.85 -23.38 -8.85
N LEU A 159 2.30 -24.57 -9.09
CA LEU A 159 2.32 -25.64 -8.09
C LEU A 159 3.75 -26.05 -7.71
N GLY A 160 4.73 -25.85 -8.59
CA GLY A 160 6.14 -26.13 -8.33
C GLY A 160 6.83 -25.13 -7.40
N ASP A 161 6.21 -23.96 -7.18
CA ASP A 161 6.71 -22.95 -6.24
C ASP A 161 6.23 -23.19 -4.80
N LEU A 162 5.34 -24.17 -4.62
CA LEU A 162 4.61 -24.40 -3.39
C LEU A 162 4.81 -25.83 -2.88
N ASP A 163 4.64 -26.02 -1.57
CA ASP A 163 4.68 -27.31 -0.92
C ASP A 163 3.58 -27.41 0.14
N VAL A 164 2.98 -28.59 0.31
CA VAL A 164 1.98 -28.84 1.35
C VAL A 164 2.64 -29.55 2.52
N VAL A 165 2.65 -28.89 3.67
CA VAL A 165 3.27 -29.41 4.89
C VAL A 165 2.36 -29.23 6.09
N CYS A 166 2.42 -30.14 7.06
CA CYS A 166 1.75 -29.93 8.34
C CYS A 166 2.51 -28.86 9.15
N VAL A 167 1.83 -28.20 10.10
CA VAL A 167 2.44 -27.18 10.99
C VAL A 167 3.78 -27.62 11.59
N GLY A 168 3.88 -28.88 12.03
CA GLY A 168 5.11 -29.40 12.61
C GLY A 168 6.28 -29.50 11.62
N CYS A 169 6.01 -29.84 10.36
CA CYS A 169 7.03 -29.83 9.30
C CYS A 169 7.33 -28.41 8.83
N HIS A 170 6.30 -27.54 8.75
CA HIS A 170 6.47 -26.13 8.38
C HIS A 170 7.40 -25.38 9.34
N LYS A 171 7.20 -25.59 10.65
CA LYS A 171 8.09 -25.10 11.71
C LYS A 171 9.54 -25.53 11.52
N LYS A 172 9.78 -26.81 11.23
CA LYS A 172 11.13 -27.35 10.98
C LYS A 172 11.78 -26.71 9.76
N ILE A 173 11.03 -26.45 8.69
CA ILE A 173 11.56 -25.78 7.49
C ILE A 173 12.05 -24.38 7.82
N HIS A 174 11.29 -23.63 8.64
CA HIS A 174 11.69 -22.29 9.07
C HIS A 174 12.66 -22.25 10.26
N ASN A 175 13.11 -23.42 10.76
CA ASN A 175 13.90 -23.53 11.99
C ASN A 175 13.24 -22.84 13.21
N ILE A 176 11.91 -22.90 13.29
CA ILE A 176 11.10 -22.38 14.40
C ILE A 176 10.73 -23.56 15.30
N ASN A 177 11.14 -23.54 16.57
CA ASN A 177 10.76 -24.54 17.58
C ASN A 177 9.38 -24.20 18.18
#